data_AF-A0A7J8ZER7-F1
#
_entry.id   AF-A0A7J8ZER7-F1
#
_cell.length_a   1.000
_cell.length_b   1.000
_cell.length_c   1.000
_cell.angle_alpha   90.00
_cell.angle_beta   90.00
_cell.angle_gamma   90.00
#
_symmetry.space_group_name_H-M   'P 1'
#
loop_
_entity.id
_entity.type
_entity.pdbx_description
1 polymer ?
#
loop_
_entity_poly.entity_id
_entity_poly.type
_entity_poly.pdbx_seq_one_letter_code
_entity_poly.pdbx_strand_id
1 'polypeptide(L)' 'MVSKTEETQLNRLENQVDNGGGGAWEYLCLVRKLKVRRSEKVLKYGLSILNDPKKRSALGPEG' A
#
# COMPACT_ATOMS: atom_id res chain seq x y z
N MET A 1 -6.91 6.41 17.06
CA MET A 1 -8.03 5.48 16.80
C MET A 1 -8.28 5.51 15.31
N VAL A 2 -8.32 4.36 14.63
CA VAL A 2 -8.60 4.32 13.17
C VAL A 2 -10.08 4.61 12.96
N SER A 3 -10.41 5.52 12.05
CA SER A 3 -11.81 5.82 11.73
C SER A 3 -12.40 4.73 10.83
N LYS A 4 -13.70 4.45 10.94
CA LYS A 4 -14.39 3.46 10.06
C LYS A 4 -14.16 3.74 8.57
N THR A 5 -14.09 5.00 8.19
CA THR A 5 -13.80 5.44 6.81
C THR A 5 -12.39 5.06 6.37
N GLU A 6 -11.40 5.22 7.25
CA GLU A 6 -10.00 4.89 6.95
C GLU A 6 -9.78 3.38 6.82
N GLU A 7 -10.43 2.59 7.68
CA GLU A 7 -10.42 1.13 7.59
C GLU A 7 -11.10 0.63 6.31
N THR A 8 -12.23 1.25 5.92
CA THR A 8 -12.93 0.93 4.68
C THR A 8 -12.06 1.24 3.46
N GLN A 9 -11.40 2.40 3.45
CA GLN A 9 -10.47 2.77 2.39
C GLN A 9 -9.27 1.81 2.34
N LEU A 10 -8.72 1.43 3.50
CA LEU A 10 -7.62 0.49 3.58
C LEU A 10 -7.99 -0.88 2.99
N ASN A 11 -9.15 -1.43 3.37
CA ASN A 11 -9.63 -2.70 2.84
C ASN A 11 -9.95 -2.63 1.34
N ARG A 12 -10.45 -1.49 0.85
CA ARG A 12 -10.69 -1.28 -0.59
C ARG A 12 -9.37 -1.29 -1.37
N LEU A 13 -8.37 -0.56 -0.88
CA LEU A 13 -7.02 -0.53 -1.49
C LEU A 13 -6.37 -1.91 -1.42
N GLU A 14 -6.50 -2.64 -0.31
CA GLU A 14 -5.97 -3.99 -0.16
C GLU A 14 -6.53 -4.93 -1.25
N ASN A 15 -7.86 -4.95 -1.40
CA ASN A 15 -8.53 -5.74 -2.43
C ASN A 15 -8.11 -5.32 -3.84
N GLN A 16 -7.99 -4.02 -4.11
CA GLN A 16 -7.56 -3.53 -5.42
C GLN A 16 -6.15 -4.03 -5.78
N VAL A 17 -5.21 -3.96 -4.82
CA VAL A 17 -3.83 -4.39 -5.02
C VAL A 17 -3.73 -5.92 -5.14
N ASP A 18 -4.51 -6.68 -4.37
CA ASP A 18 -4.55 -8.15 -4.49
C ASP A 18 -5.07 -8.60 -5.85
N ASN A 19 -6.02 -7.88 -6.44
CA ASN A 19 -6.56 -8.17 -7.77
C ASN A 19 -5.67 -7.64 -8.92
N GLY A 20 -4.45 -7.17 -8.63
CA GLY A 20 -3.50 -6.70 -9.65
C GLY A 20 -3.79 -5.29 -10.16
N GLY A 21 -4.67 -4.54 -9.50
CA GLY A 21 -4.87 -3.12 -9.76
C GLY A 21 -3.70 -2.26 -9.26
N GLY A 22 -3.75 -0.97 -9.56
CA GLY A 22 -2.82 0.01 -8.99
C GLY A 22 -3.08 0.29 -7.51
N GLY A 23 -2.32 1.22 -6.90
CA GLY A 23 -2.59 1.69 -5.53
C GLY A 23 -1.76 1.03 -4.43
N ALA A 24 -0.74 0.24 -4.78
CA ALA A 24 0.11 -0.45 -3.82
C ALA A 24 0.86 0.53 -2.90
N TRP A 25 1.31 1.67 -3.44
CA TRP A 25 1.97 2.70 -2.65
C TRP A 25 1.00 3.39 -1.68
N GLU A 26 -0.19 3.76 -2.15
CA GLU A 26 -1.24 4.38 -1.36
C GLU A 26 -1.71 3.45 -0.23
N TYR A 27 -1.84 2.15 -0.51
CA TYR A 27 -2.08 1.14 0.51
C TYR A 27 -0.99 1.14 1.58
N LEU A 28 0.28 1.05 1.19
CA LEU A 28 1.42 1.01 2.13
C LEU A 28 1.52 2.28 2.97
N CYS A 29 1.30 3.45 2.35
CA CYS A 29 1.29 4.74 3.03
C CYS A 29 0.15 4.81 4.07
N LEU A 30 -1.03 4.29 3.72
CA LEU A 30 -2.17 4.24 4.62
C LEU A 30 -1.95 3.25 5.77
N VAL A 31 -1.39 2.05 5.51
CA VAL A 31 -1.00 1.10 6.57
C VAL A 31 -0.06 1.77 7.58
N ARG A 32 0.96 2.50 7.08
CA ARG A 32 1.92 3.23 7.91
C ARG A 32 1.24 4.33 8.73
N LYS A 33 0.40 5.17 8.10
CA LYS A 33 -0.33 6.26 8.75
C LYS A 33 -1.22 5.74 9.87
N LEU A 34 -1.95 4.65 9.62
CA LEU A 34 -2.91 4.07 10.56
C LEU A 34 -2.27 3.16 11.61
N LYS A 35 -0.96 2.86 11.49
CA LYS A 35 -0.22 1.93 12.36
C LYS A 35 -0.87 0.54 12.44
N VAL A 36 -1.45 0.07 11.33
CA VAL A 36 -2.16 -1.22 11.26
C VAL A 36 -1.15 -2.35 11.00
N ARG A 37 -1.38 -3.51 11.62
CA ARG A 37 -0.51 -4.68 11.46
C ARG A 37 -0.97 -5.55 10.28
N ARG A 38 -0.36 -5.35 9.11
CA ARG A 38 -0.57 -6.14 7.86
C ARG A 38 0.76 -6.67 7.30
N SER A 39 1.62 -7.19 8.18
CA SER A 39 3.03 -7.49 7.89
C SER A 39 3.26 -8.29 6.60
N GLU A 40 2.47 -9.33 6.35
CA GLU A 40 2.61 -10.15 5.13
C GLU A 40 2.28 -9.37 3.85
N LYS A 41 1.19 -8.60 3.86
CA LYS A 41 0.76 -7.77 2.73
C LYS A 41 1.74 -6.63 2.48
N VAL A 42 2.22 -5.99 3.55
CA VAL A 42 3.26 -4.95 3.48
C VAL A 42 4.52 -5.51 2.82
N LEU A 43 4.97 -6.69 3.24
CA LEU A 43 6.14 -7.34 2.65
C LEU A 43 5.90 -7.67 1.18
N LYS A 44 4.78 -8.33 0.85
CA LYS A 44 4.41 -8.73 -0.52
C LYS A 44 4.41 -7.53 -1.47
N TYR A 45 3.69 -6.48 -1.12
CA TYR A 45 3.52 -5.31 -1.99
C TYR A 45 4.77 -4.44 -2.01
N GLY A 46 5.43 -4.26 -0.87
CA GLY A 46 6.71 -3.55 -0.79
C GLY A 46 7.77 -4.19 -1.68
N LEU A 47 7.94 -5.52 -1.60
CA LEU A 47 8.85 -6.25 -2.48
C LEU A 47 8.45 -6.14 -3.96
N SER A 48 7.16 -6.20 -4.29
CA SER A 48 6.71 -6.04 -5.68
C SER A 48 7.08 -4.68 -6.27
N ILE A 49 7.01 -3.61 -5.48
CA ILE A 49 7.42 -2.27 -5.91
C ILE A 49 8.94 -2.17 -6.01
N LEU A 50 9.68 -2.68 -5.02
CA LEU A 50 11.14 -2.60 -4.98
C LEU A 50 11.81 -3.41 -6.09
N ASN A 51 11.22 -4.55 -6.46
CA ASN A 51 11.70 -5.44 -7.52
C ASN A 51 11.33 -4.98 -8.94
N ASP A 52 10.42 -4.02 -9.09
CA ASP A 52 10.01 -3.48 -10.37
C ASP A 52 10.62 -2.08 -10.56
N PRO A 53 11.64 -1.92 -11.44
CA PRO A 53 12.29 -0.64 -11.66
C PRO A 53 11.34 0.48 -12.07
N LYS A 54 10.27 0.18 -12.83
CA LYS A 54 9.29 1.19 -13.26
C LYS A 54 8.46 1.65 -12.08
N LYS A 55 7.96 0.72 -11.26
CA LYS A 55 7.21 1.07 -10.05
C LYS A 55 8.07 1.85 -9.07
N ARG A 56 9.34 1.46 -8.90
CA ARG A 56 10.30 2.17 -8.04
C ARG A 56 10.57 3.59 -8.54
N SER A 57 10.77 3.79 -9.85
CA SER A 57 10.94 5.13 -10.43
C SER A 57 9.67 5.99 -10.32
N ALA A 58 8.48 5.37 -10.35
CA ALA A 58 7.20 6.05 -10.17
C ALA A 58 6.93 6.54 -8.74
N LEU A 59 7.68 6.04 -7.74
CA LEU A 59 7.61 6.56 -6.37
C LEU A 59 8.17 7.99 -6.25
N GLY A 60 8.93 8.45 -7.25
CA GLY A 60 9.56 9.77 -7.26
C GLY A 60 10.62 9.94 -6.16
N PRO A 61 11.43 11.00 -6.22
CA PRO A 61 12.09 11.51 -5.04
C PRO A 61 10.98 12.12 -4.17
N GLU A 62 10.67 11.50 -3.04
CA GLU A 62 9.85 12.13 -2.00
C GLU A 62 10.45 13.51 -1.70
N GLY A 63 9.77 14.58 -2.13
CA GLY A 63 10.09 15.98 -1.87
C GLY A 63 9.11 16.56 -0.87
#